data_AF-A0A6M0FUA2-F1
#
_entry.id   AF-A0A6M0FUA2-F1
#
_cell.length_a   1.000
_cell.length_b   1.000
_cell.length_c   1.000
_cell.angle_alpha   90.00
_cell.angle_beta   90.00
_cell.angle_gamma   90.00
#
_symmetry.space_group_name_H-M   'P 1'
#
loop_
_entity.id
_entity.type
_entity.pdbx_description
1 polymer ?
#
loop_
_entity_poly.entity_id
_entity_poly.type
_entity_poly.pdbx_seq_one_letter_code
_entity_poly.pdbx_strand_id
1 'polypeptide(L)'
;MYNKKQHIAMWSCPRSRSTAIARAFEQLDECIVFDEPLFGVYLVKQGLEKPCEEGEVGQYLETNYEKIIANITGELPKGVSFSFQKHQSKHVLPEFGKTWLKSLNNFFLIRHPKEIILSYHKAYKKKMTINHIGIKQHYELFNEISRLTDQLPLVIDSEDVVNSPHQVLPFLCDKLEITYSEKMFSWKKDTQSSSLLRIENSPYSSGWYGEVLNSPGFINKKQELEFPNELNPLLELCLPFYQKLKQYCVTFN
;
A
#
# COMPACT_ATOMS: atom_id res chain seq x y z
N MET A 1 -24.97 -13.66 11.92
CA MET A 1 -23.54 -13.99 11.80
C MET A 1 -22.93 -13.00 10.82
N TYR A 2 -22.12 -12.06 11.28
CA TYR A 2 -21.39 -11.19 10.36
C TYR A 2 -20.40 -12.07 9.60
N ASN A 3 -20.51 -12.08 8.27
CA ASN A 3 -19.59 -12.82 7.42
C ASN A 3 -18.22 -12.16 7.58
N LYS A 4 -17.29 -12.82 8.27
CA LYS A 4 -15.93 -12.30 8.50
C LYS A 4 -15.33 -12.00 7.13
N LYS A 5 -15.04 -10.73 6.84
CA LYS A 5 -14.47 -10.35 5.55
C LYS A 5 -13.06 -10.90 5.44
N GLN A 6 -12.88 -11.89 4.57
CA GLN A 6 -11.62 -12.62 4.41
C GLN A 6 -10.58 -11.85 3.57
N HIS A 7 -10.95 -10.70 2.99
CA HIS A 7 -10.09 -9.90 2.14
C HIS A 7 -9.76 -8.58 2.80
N ILE A 8 -8.50 -8.40 3.18
CA ILE A 8 -7.99 -7.22 3.85
C ILE A 8 -7.32 -6.34 2.80
N ALA A 9 -7.70 -5.07 2.73
CA ALA A 9 -7.08 -4.09 1.85
C ALA A 9 -6.44 -2.96 2.65
N MET A 10 -5.12 -2.82 2.48
CA MET A 10 -4.35 -1.69 2.95
C MET A 10 -4.22 -0.67 1.83
N TRP A 11 -4.73 0.53 2.07
CA TRP A 11 -4.59 1.66 1.17
C TRP A 11 -3.45 2.55 1.62
N SER A 12 -2.57 2.97 0.71
CA SER A 12 -1.52 3.92 1.04
C SER A 12 -1.22 4.90 -0.10
N CYS A 13 -0.53 5.99 0.23
CA CYS A 13 0.25 6.72 -0.78
C CYS A 13 1.51 5.93 -1.15
N PRO A 14 2.14 6.18 -2.31
CA PRO A 14 3.47 5.65 -2.59
C PRO A 14 4.46 6.05 -1.49
N ARG A 15 5.52 5.25 -1.29
CA ARG A 15 6.59 5.53 -0.31
C ARG A 15 6.09 5.65 1.15
N SER A 16 4.95 5.03 1.49
CA SER A 16 4.39 5.04 2.86
C SER A 16 4.77 3.82 3.69
N ARG A 17 5.87 3.13 3.37
CA ARG A 17 6.33 1.89 4.04
C ARG A 17 5.36 0.71 3.94
N SER A 18 4.37 0.77 3.05
CA SER A 18 3.38 -0.29 2.84
C SER A 18 3.99 -1.66 2.53
N THR A 19 5.11 -1.72 1.81
CA THR A 19 5.81 -2.99 1.56
C THR A 19 6.25 -3.69 2.85
N ALA A 20 6.70 -2.96 3.88
CA ALA A 20 7.12 -3.58 5.14
C ALA A 20 5.95 -4.29 5.84
N ILE A 21 4.76 -3.69 5.81
CA ILE A 21 3.54 -4.33 6.32
C ILE A 21 3.17 -5.53 5.46
N ALA A 22 3.23 -5.40 4.13
CA ALA A 22 2.95 -6.53 3.24
C ALA A 22 3.90 -7.72 3.49
N ARG A 23 5.19 -7.47 3.77
CA ARG A 23 6.17 -8.49 4.18
C ARG A 23 5.79 -9.16 5.49
N ALA A 24 5.31 -8.40 6.47
CA ALA A 24 4.85 -8.94 7.73
C ALA A 24 3.67 -9.91 7.56
N PHE A 25 2.68 -9.55 6.74
CA PHE A 25 1.54 -10.41 6.42
C PHE A 25 1.93 -11.65 5.60
N GLU A 26 2.93 -11.53 4.73
CA GLU A 26 3.48 -12.65 3.96
C GLU A 26 4.13 -13.74 4.85
N GLN A 27 4.46 -13.43 6.11
CA GLN A 27 5.01 -14.42 7.04
C GLN A 27 3.91 -15.29 7.70
N LEU A 28 2.64 -15.04 7.40
CA LEU A 28 1.51 -15.80 7.93
C LEU A 28 1.11 -16.91 6.96
N ASP A 29 1.25 -18.16 7.38
CA ASP A 29 1.06 -19.34 6.52
C ASP A 29 -0.37 -19.44 5.92
N GLU A 30 -1.36 -18.87 6.60
CA GLU A 30 -2.77 -18.85 6.20
C GLU A 30 -3.17 -17.62 5.36
N CYS A 31 -2.20 -16.78 4.97
CA CYS A 31 -2.41 -15.54 4.22
C CYS A 31 -1.86 -15.63 2.80
N ILE A 32 -2.65 -15.23 1.81
CA ILE A 32 -2.14 -14.90 0.47
C ILE A 32 -1.99 -13.38 0.32
N VAL A 33 -0.87 -12.93 -0.21
CA VAL A 33 -0.61 -11.50 -0.41
C VAL A 33 -0.71 -11.10 -1.88
N PHE A 34 -1.45 -10.02 -2.15
CA PHE A 34 -1.50 -9.35 -3.44
C PHE A 34 -0.76 -8.01 -3.37
N ASP A 35 0.29 -7.86 -4.18
CA ASP A 35 1.03 -6.60 -4.27
C ASP A 35 0.54 -5.74 -5.43
N GLU A 36 -0.01 -4.57 -5.11
CA GLU A 36 -0.48 -3.53 -6.04
C GLU A 36 -1.25 -4.07 -7.27
N PRO A 37 -2.32 -4.86 -7.08
CA PRO A 37 -2.97 -5.58 -8.17
C PRO A 37 -3.58 -4.66 -9.25
N LEU A 38 -3.86 -3.40 -8.93
CA LEU A 38 -4.37 -2.39 -9.86
C LEU A 38 -3.27 -1.63 -10.64
N PHE A 39 -1.99 -1.92 -10.41
CA PHE A 39 -0.89 -1.15 -11.01
C PHE A 39 -0.84 -1.30 -12.54
N GLY A 40 -1.06 -2.50 -13.08
CA GLY A 40 -1.09 -2.73 -14.53
C GLY A 40 -2.16 -1.89 -15.24
N VAL A 41 -3.38 -1.88 -14.69
CA VAL A 41 -4.50 -1.04 -15.17
C VAL A 41 -4.11 0.44 -15.14
N TYR A 42 -3.51 0.89 -14.03
CA TYR A 42 -3.06 2.27 -13.87
C TYR A 42 -2.00 2.67 -14.92
N LEU A 43 -1.02 1.80 -15.21
CA LEU A 43 0.02 2.06 -16.19
C LEU A 43 -0.54 2.24 -17.61
N VAL A 44 -1.42 1.32 -18.04
CA VAL A 44 -2.08 1.38 -19.35
C VAL A 44 -2.86 2.69 -19.51
N LYS A 45 -3.61 3.09 -18.46
CA LYS A 45 -4.44 4.30 -18.51
C LYS A 45 -3.66 5.61 -18.51
N GLN A 46 -2.50 5.65 -17.86
CA GLN A 46 -1.65 6.85 -17.87
C GLN A 46 -0.88 7.03 -19.20
N GLY A 47 -1.08 6.15 -20.19
CA GLY A 47 -0.30 6.17 -21.43
C GLY A 47 1.19 5.90 -21.17
N LEU A 48 1.53 5.29 -20.03
CA LEU A 48 2.89 4.91 -19.67
C LEU A 48 3.29 3.59 -20.35
N GLU A 49 2.94 3.44 -21.63
CA GLU A 49 3.55 2.45 -22.53
C GLU A 49 5.03 2.77 -22.81
N LYS A 50 5.50 3.97 -22.46
CA LYS A 50 6.83 4.50 -22.83
C LYS A 50 7.80 4.85 -21.69
N PRO A 51 7.93 4.06 -20.61
CA PRO A 51 9.20 3.98 -19.89
C PRO A 51 10.00 2.71 -20.16
N CYS A 52 9.46 1.77 -20.93
CA CYS A 52 10.12 0.52 -21.25
C CYS A 52 10.05 0.33 -22.77
N GLU A 53 11.20 0.43 -23.43
CA GLU A 53 11.34 0.01 -24.82
C GLU A 53 10.84 -1.44 -24.91
N GLU A 54 9.77 -1.63 -25.70
CA GLU A 54 9.18 -2.89 -26.15
C GLU A 54 8.84 -3.95 -25.08
N GLY A 55 7.66 -3.79 -24.45
CA GLY A 55 6.96 -4.85 -23.73
C GLY A 55 5.58 -4.40 -23.28
N GLU A 56 4.51 -4.94 -23.87
CA GLU A 56 3.12 -4.63 -23.50
C GLU A 56 2.93 -4.91 -21.99
N VAL A 57 2.45 -3.94 -21.20
CA VAL A 57 2.22 -4.09 -19.74
C VAL A 57 1.54 -5.42 -19.39
N GLY A 58 0.62 -5.88 -20.26
CA GLY A 58 -0.10 -7.14 -20.16
C GLY A 58 0.76 -8.41 -20.11
N GLN A 59 2.01 -8.37 -20.57
CA GLN A 59 2.95 -9.49 -20.49
C GLN A 59 3.41 -9.76 -19.06
N TYR A 60 3.41 -8.74 -18.21
CA TYR A 60 3.98 -8.80 -16.86
C TYR A 60 2.95 -8.55 -15.76
N LEU A 61 1.89 -7.81 -16.08
CA LEU A 61 0.87 -7.38 -15.15
C LEU A 61 -0.50 -7.67 -15.75
N GLU A 62 -1.43 -8.15 -14.92
CA GLU A 62 -2.83 -8.18 -15.33
C GLU A 62 -3.33 -6.75 -15.58
N THR A 63 -4.03 -6.55 -16.69
CA THR A 63 -4.55 -5.24 -17.12
C THR A 63 -6.06 -5.23 -17.29
N ASN A 64 -6.70 -6.40 -17.18
CA ASN A 64 -8.15 -6.51 -17.16
C ASN A 64 -8.68 -6.23 -15.75
N TYR A 65 -9.31 -5.06 -15.59
CA TYR A 65 -9.86 -4.60 -14.32
C TYR A 65 -10.82 -5.62 -13.68
N GLU A 66 -11.79 -6.12 -14.44
CA GLU A 66 -12.81 -7.05 -13.91
C GLU A 66 -12.17 -8.37 -13.44
N LYS A 67 -11.18 -8.87 -14.18
CA LYS A 67 -10.44 -10.08 -13.79
C LYS A 67 -9.64 -9.85 -12.51
N ILE A 68 -9.04 -8.67 -12.33
CA ILE A 68 -8.35 -8.31 -11.09
C ILE A 68 -9.33 -8.29 -9.91
N ILE A 69 -10.46 -7.59 -10.06
CA ILE A 69 -11.45 -7.48 -8.99
C ILE A 69 -11.97 -8.87 -8.61
N ALA A 70 -12.36 -9.68 -9.60
CA ALA A 70 -12.81 -11.06 -9.35
C ALA A 70 -11.77 -11.90 -8.60
N ASN A 71 -10.48 -11.72 -8.90
CA ASN A 71 -9.40 -12.44 -8.23
C ASN A 71 -9.18 -11.96 -6.78
N ILE A 72 -9.20 -10.65 -6.52
CA ILE A 72 -8.90 -10.10 -5.18
C ILE A 72 -10.11 -10.11 -4.24
N THR A 73 -11.33 -10.33 -4.76
CA THR A 73 -12.55 -10.46 -3.94
C THR A 73 -13.23 -11.83 -4.06
N GLY A 74 -12.62 -12.77 -4.78
CA GLY A 74 -13.16 -14.10 -5.03
C GLY A 74 -12.80 -15.12 -3.95
N GLU A 75 -13.15 -16.38 -4.19
CA GLU A 75 -12.86 -17.47 -3.26
C GLU A 75 -11.36 -17.63 -3.03
N LEU A 76 -10.99 -17.91 -1.77
CA LEU A 76 -9.60 -18.17 -1.40
C LEU A 76 -9.22 -19.63 -1.71
N PRO A 77 -7.95 -19.90 -2.08
CA PRO A 77 -7.47 -21.26 -2.25
C PRO A 77 -7.62 -22.10 -0.99
N LYS A 78 -7.73 -23.43 -1.15
CA LYS A 78 -7.79 -24.35 -0.02
C LYS A 78 -6.57 -24.19 0.89
N GLY A 79 -6.82 -24.01 2.20
CA GLY A 79 -5.76 -23.82 3.21
C GLY A 79 -5.37 -22.36 3.44
N VAL A 80 -5.93 -21.41 2.69
CA VAL A 80 -5.78 -19.97 2.91
C VAL A 80 -7.02 -19.45 3.66
N SER A 81 -6.81 -18.80 4.79
CA SER A 81 -7.89 -18.25 5.64
C SER A 81 -8.29 -16.83 5.23
N PHE A 82 -7.34 -16.03 4.76
CA PHE A 82 -7.58 -14.65 4.34
C PHE A 82 -6.57 -14.18 3.27
N SER A 83 -6.88 -13.07 2.60
CA SER A 83 -5.92 -12.37 1.75
C SER A 83 -5.59 -10.98 2.28
N PHE A 84 -4.34 -10.56 2.06
CA PHE A 84 -3.87 -9.20 2.30
C PHE A 84 -3.53 -8.53 0.97
N GLN A 85 -4.05 -7.32 0.76
CA GLN A 85 -3.86 -6.56 -0.48
C GLN A 85 -3.16 -5.25 -0.16
N LYS A 86 -1.96 -5.06 -0.69
CA LYS A 86 -1.25 -3.78 -0.66
C LYS A 86 -1.68 -2.95 -1.86
N HIS A 87 -2.40 -1.86 -1.63
CA HIS A 87 -2.86 -0.96 -2.69
C HIS A 87 -2.25 0.43 -2.55
N GLN A 88 -1.95 1.06 -3.70
CA GLN A 88 -1.80 2.51 -3.75
C GLN A 88 -3.13 3.14 -4.14
N SER A 89 -3.64 4.08 -3.34
CA SER A 89 -4.99 4.64 -3.58
C SER A 89 -5.14 5.31 -4.95
N LYS A 90 -4.06 5.88 -5.49
CA LYS A 90 -4.07 6.50 -6.83
C LYS A 90 -4.27 5.50 -7.98
N HIS A 91 -4.13 4.19 -7.74
CA HIS A 91 -4.40 3.17 -8.75
C HIS A 91 -5.91 2.90 -8.92
N VAL A 92 -6.74 3.39 -8.01
CA VAL A 92 -8.21 3.34 -8.15
C VAL A 92 -8.64 4.51 -9.04
N LEU A 93 -8.85 4.22 -10.33
CA LEU A 93 -9.21 5.22 -11.31
C LEU A 93 -10.73 5.51 -11.30
N PRO A 94 -11.15 6.78 -11.53
CA PRO A 94 -12.54 7.20 -11.37
C PRO A 94 -13.51 6.59 -12.39
N GLU A 95 -13.04 6.14 -13.55
CA GLU A 95 -13.86 5.52 -14.59
C GLU A 95 -14.33 4.10 -14.27
N PHE A 96 -13.74 3.43 -13.28
CA PHE A 96 -14.10 2.07 -12.91
C PHE A 96 -15.06 2.01 -11.72
N GLY A 97 -15.94 1.01 -11.72
CA GLY A 97 -16.87 0.76 -10.63
C GLY A 97 -16.15 0.33 -9.35
N LYS A 98 -16.50 0.94 -8.21
CA LYS A 98 -15.82 0.73 -6.92
C LYS A 98 -16.68 0.01 -5.87
N THR A 99 -17.80 -0.59 -6.27
CA THR A 99 -18.73 -1.27 -5.36
C THR A 99 -18.10 -2.46 -4.64
N TRP A 100 -17.10 -3.10 -5.26
CA TRP A 100 -16.30 -4.18 -4.69
C TRP A 100 -15.54 -3.78 -3.41
N LEU A 101 -15.27 -2.49 -3.19
CA LEU A 101 -14.64 -2.03 -1.94
C LEU A 101 -15.45 -2.41 -0.70
N LYS A 102 -16.76 -2.64 -0.85
CA LYS A 102 -17.65 -3.08 0.23
C LYS A 102 -17.37 -4.50 0.71
N SER A 103 -16.80 -5.37 -0.13
CA SER A 103 -16.47 -6.76 0.24
C SER A 103 -15.16 -6.88 1.02
N LEU A 104 -14.41 -5.78 1.15
CA LEU A 104 -13.10 -5.76 1.82
C LEU A 104 -13.19 -5.26 3.26
N ASN A 105 -12.25 -5.72 4.09
CA ASN A 105 -11.87 -5.07 5.32
C ASN A 105 -10.79 -4.02 5.01
N ASN A 106 -11.19 -2.75 4.93
CA ASN A 106 -10.33 -1.67 4.46
C ASN A 106 -9.66 -0.95 5.63
N PHE A 107 -8.36 -0.72 5.52
CA PHE A 107 -7.65 0.22 6.40
C PHE A 107 -6.68 1.08 5.60
N PHE A 108 -6.29 2.21 6.19
CA PHE A 108 -5.51 3.24 5.55
C PHE A 108 -4.19 3.42 6.30
N LEU A 109 -3.10 3.40 5.54
CA LEU A 109 -1.76 3.68 6.02
C LEU A 109 -1.34 5.07 5.55
N ILE A 110 -1.12 5.98 6.49
CA ILE A 110 -0.66 7.33 6.21
C ILE A 110 0.81 7.51 6.56
N ARG A 111 1.46 8.47 5.91
CA ARG A 111 2.80 8.93 6.23
C ARG A 111 2.86 10.43 6.05
N HIS A 112 3.65 11.11 6.85
CA HIS A 112 3.78 12.56 6.73
C HIS A 112 4.24 12.95 5.31
N PRO A 113 3.58 13.90 4.61
CA PRO A 113 3.88 14.21 3.22
C PRO A 113 5.33 14.64 2.98
N LYS A 114 5.93 15.34 3.95
CA LYS A 114 7.36 15.72 3.94
C LYS A 114 8.26 14.51 3.67
N GLU A 115 8.02 13.39 4.34
CA GLU A 115 8.82 12.18 4.18
C GLU A 115 8.56 11.48 2.84
N ILE A 116 7.31 11.45 2.37
CA ILE A 116 6.95 10.89 1.07
C ILE A 116 7.67 11.66 -0.04
N ILE A 117 7.57 13.00 0.00
CA ILE A 117 8.19 13.92 -0.95
C ILE A 117 9.71 13.75 -0.95
N LEU A 118 10.35 13.71 0.21
CA LEU A 118 11.80 13.48 0.32
C LEU A 118 12.22 12.12 -0.27
N SER A 119 11.51 11.06 0.08
CA SER A 119 11.80 9.71 -0.42
C SER A 119 11.71 9.63 -1.94
N TYR A 120 10.70 10.29 -2.52
CA TYR A 120 10.50 10.34 -3.96
C TYR A 120 11.56 11.23 -4.63
N HIS A 121 11.85 12.41 -4.09
CA HIS A 121 12.86 13.31 -4.62
C HIS A 121 14.23 12.63 -4.73
N LYS A 122 14.64 11.91 -3.68
CA LYS A 122 15.88 11.11 -3.66
C LYS A 122 15.90 10.02 -4.74
N ALA A 123 14.79 9.34 -4.95
CA ALA A 123 14.71 8.18 -5.84
C ALA A 123 14.66 8.55 -7.33
N TYR A 124 13.93 9.60 -7.72
CA TYR A 124 13.66 9.87 -9.14
C TYR A 124 14.27 11.17 -9.67
N LYS A 125 14.67 12.11 -8.81
CA LYS A 125 15.24 13.42 -9.19
C LYS A 125 14.45 14.15 -10.30
N LYS A 126 13.13 13.96 -10.37
CA LYS A 126 12.22 14.54 -11.36
C LYS A 126 11.23 15.50 -10.70
N LYS A 127 10.67 16.42 -11.49
CA LYS A 127 9.60 17.32 -11.04
C LYS A 127 8.38 16.49 -10.62
N MET A 128 7.96 16.64 -9.37
CA MET A 128 6.79 15.96 -8.82
C MET A 128 5.59 16.90 -8.76
N THR A 129 4.40 16.30 -8.73
CA THR A 129 3.14 16.99 -8.52
C THR A 129 2.35 16.28 -7.43
N ILE A 130 1.28 16.90 -6.92
CA ILE A 130 0.41 16.28 -5.92
C ILE A 130 -0.15 14.93 -6.39
N ASN A 131 -0.37 14.74 -7.71
CA ASN A 131 -0.84 13.48 -8.27
C ASN A 131 0.21 12.36 -8.19
N HIS A 132 1.50 12.69 -8.23
CA HIS A 132 2.56 11.70 -8.00
C HIS A 132 2.54 11.20 -6.56
N ILE A 133 2.32 12.11 -5.60
CA ILE A 133 2.20 11.82 -4.16
C ILE A 133 0.91 11.06 -3.86
N GLY A 134 -0.19 11.37 -4.55
CA GLY A 134 -1.45 10.63 -4.46
C GLY A 134 -2.28 10.89 -3.20
N ILE A 135 -1.91 11.88 -2.37
CA ILE A 135 -2.55 12.08 -1.06
C ILE A 135 -3.98 12.59 -1.14
N LYS A 136 -4.30 13.36 -2.18
CA LYS A 136 -5.67 13.78 -2.45
C LYS A 136 -6.54 12.55 -2.76
N GLN A 137 -6.08 11.69 -3.67
CA GLN A 137 -6.76 10.44 -4.03
C GLN A 137 -6.90 9.51 -2.83
N HIS A 138 -5.89 9.47 -1.95
CA HIS A 138 -5.93 8.70 -0.71
C HIS A 138 -7.04 9.17 0.24
N TYR A 139 -7.16 10.48 0.47
CA TYR A 139 -8.26 11.05 1.28
C TYR A 139 -9.63 10.88 0.61
N GLU A 140 -9.73 11.09 -0.70
CA GLU A 140 -10.98 10.92 -1.45
C GLU A 140 -11.48 9.47 -1.35
N LEU A 141 -10.59 8.49 -1.51
CA LEU A 141 -10.92 7.08 -1.37
C LEU A 141 -11.37 6.72 0.05
N PHE A 142 -10.72 7.28 1.08
CA PHE A 142 -11.15 7.10 2.47
C PHE A 142 -12.61 7.51 2.67
N ASN A 143 -12.99 8.70 2.19
CA ASN A 143 -14.36 9.19 2.31
C ASN A 143 -15.35 8.36 1.46
N GLU A 144 -14.92 7.93 0.28
CA GLU A 144 -15.74 7.10 -0.59
C GLU A 144 -16.04 5.74 0.02
N ILE A 145 -15.01 5.05 0.53
CA ILE A 145 -15.19 3.79 1.28
C ILE A 145 -16.09 4.03 2.48
N SER A 146 -15.85 5.09 3.25
CA SER A 146 -16.67 5.41 4.43
C SER A 146 -18.16 5.52 4.09
N ARG A 147 -18.50 6.21 3.00
CA ARG A 147 -19.88 6.32 2.52
C ARG A 147 -20.42 5.00 1.97
N LEU A 148 -19.60 4.22 1.27
CA LEU A 148 -20.01 2.96 0.66
C LEU A 148 -20.33 1.88 1.70
N THR A 149 -19.59 1.87 2.81
CA THR A 149 -19.70 0.86 3.87
C THR A 149 -20.47 1.34 5.09
N ASP A 150 -20.78 2.64 5.18
CA ASP A 150 -21.34 3.29 6.38
C ASP A 150 -20.50 3.03 7.65
N GLN A 151 -19.17 2.98 7.45
CA GLN A 151 -18.19 2.66 8.49
C GLN A 151 -16.92 3.44 8.23
N LEU A 152 -16.30 4.02 9.27
CA LEU A 152 -15.00 4.66 9.13
C LEU A 152 -13.88 3.61 9.08
N PRO A 153 -13.09 3.55 8.00
CA PRO A 153 -11.92 2.66 7.93
C PRO A 153 -10.91 3.00 9.01
N LEU A 154 -10.21 1.98 9.51
CA LEU A 154 -9.08 2.16 10.42
C LEU A 154 -7.97 2.98 9.73
N VAL A 155 -7.35 3.92 10.44
CA VAL A 155 -6.20 4.69 9.96
C VAL A 155 -5.00 4.47 10.89
N ILE A 156 -3.87 4.08 10.31
CA ILE A 156 -2.60 3.82 11.00
C ILE A 156 -1.51 4.73 10.43
N ASP A 157 -0.67 5.31 11.29
CA ASP A 157 0.52 6.04 10.85
C ASP A 157 1.68 5.06 10.63
N SER A 158 2.30 5.13 9.46
CA SER A 158 3.47 4.33 9.11
C SER A 158 4.69 4.65 9.99
N GLU A 159 4.70 5.77 10.71
CA GLU A 159 5.70 6.06 11.73
C GLU A 159 5.54 5.16 12.96
N ASP A 160 4.32 4.96 13.44
CA ASP A 160 4.04 4.06 14.57
C ASP A 160 4.41 2.62 14.22
N VAL A 161 4.16 2.21 12.97
CA VAL A 161 4.50 0.86 12.47
C VAL A 161 6.00 0.57 12.58
N VAL A 162 6.88 1.55 12.34
CA VAL A 162 8.34 1.31 12.41
C VAL A 162 8.93 1.64 13.78
N ASN A 163 8.31 2.54 14.54
CA ASN A 163 8.77 2.91 15.88
C ASN A 163 8.33 1.89 16.93
N SER A 164 7.11 1.35 16.78
CA SER A 164 6.46 0.47 17.75
C SER A 164 5.77 -0.73 17.08
N PRO A 165 6.46 -1.51 16.21
CA PRO A 165 5.83 -2.61 15.47
C PRO A 165 5.18 -3.65 16.40
N HIS A 166 5.76 -3.89 17.59
CA HIS A 166 5.22 -4.82 18.59
C HIS A 166 3.92 -4.38 19.25
N GLN A 167 3.55 -3.10 19.14
CA GLN A 167 2.23 -2.62 19.55
C GLN A 167 1.26 -2.60 18.37
N VAL A 168 1.73 -2.12 17.21
CA VAL A 168 0.88 -1.89 16.03
C VAL A 168 0.42 -3.20 15.38
N LEU A 169 1.29 -4.20 15.23
CA LEU A 169 0.91 -5.45 14.53
C LEU A 169 -0.10 -6.29 15.33
N PRO A 170 0.06 -6.53 16.65
CA PRO A 170 -0.99 -7.20 17.42
C PRO A 170 -2.31 -6.44 17.39
N PHE A 171 -2.27 -5.11 17.52
CA PHE A 171 -3.47 -4.27 17.44
C PHE A 171 -4.16 -4.40 16.07
N LEU A 172 -3.38 -4.36 14.99
CA LEU A 172 -3.91 -4.51 13.63
C LEU A 172 -4.52 -5.90 13.44
N CYS A 173 -3.87 -6.96 13.95
CA CYS A 173 -4.41 -8.31 13.90
C CYS A 173 -5.76 -8.43 14.63
N ASP A 174 -5.86 -7.85 15.84
CA ASP A 174 -7.11 -7.79 16.60
C ASP A 174 -8.22 -7.07 15.83
N LYS A 175 -7.94 -5.87 15.30
CA LYS A 175 -8.94 -5.08 14.54
C LYS A 175 -9.35 -5.72 13.22
N LEU A 176 -8.48 -6.51 12.62
CA LEU A 176 -8.76 -7.26 11.40
C LEU A 176 -9.31 -8.67 11.69
N GLU A 177 -9.46 -9.02 12.97
CA GLU A 177 -9.91 -10.33 13.47
C GLU A 177 -9.03 -11.50 12.99
N ILE A 178 -7.72 -11.30 12.79
CA ILE A 178 -6.78 -12.36 12.38
C ILE A 178 -5.87 -12.77 13.53
N THR A 179 -5.31 -13.98 13.42
CA THR A 179 -4.35 -14.49 14.42
C THR A 179 -3.03 -13.77 14.29
N TYR A 180 -2.61 -13.11 15.36
CA TYR A 180 -1.26 -12.54 15.47
C TYR A 180 -0.19 -13.65 15.50
N SER A 181 0.98 -13.37 14.92
CA SER A 181 2.15 -14.25 15.00
C SER A 181 3.45 -13.44 15.10
N GLU A 182 4.37 -13.89 15.95
CA GLU A 182 5.75 -13.35 16.01
C GLU A 182 6.51 -13.52 14.69
N LYS A 183 6.07 -14.42 13.80
CA LYS A 183 6.64 -14.57 12.45
C LYS A 183 6.60 -13.24 11.67
N MET A 184 5.63 -12.37 11.95
CA MET A 184 5.43 -11.10 11.24
C MET A 184 6.61 -10.11 11.35
N PHE A 185 7.52 -10.26 12.31
CA PHE A 185 8.62 -9.31 12.52
C PHE A 185 9.90 -9.64 11.77
N SER A 186 10.04 -10.88 11.28
CA SER A 186 11.29 -11.38 10.74
C SER A 186 11.06 -12.04 9.39
N TRP A 187 11.87 -11.67 8.40
CA TRP A 187 11.82 -12.26 7.08
C TRP A 187 13.23 -12.42 6.50
N LYS A 188 13.38 -13.39 5.58
CA LYS A 188 14.64 -13.57 4.86
C LYS A 188 14.93 -12.36 3.98
N LYS A 189 16.21 -11.99 3.90
CA LYS A 189 16.74 -10.96 3.00
C LYS A 189 16.94 -11.53 1.60
N ASP A 190 15.88 -12.02 0.99
CA ASP A 190 15.93 -12.51 -0.37
C ASP A 190 14.66 -12.10 -1.13
N THR A 191 14.83 -11.94 -2.43
CA THR A 191 13.76 -11.56 -3.35
C THR A 191 13.00 -12.80 -3.86
N GLN A 192 13.69 -13.94 -3.96
CA GLN A 192 13.18 -15.19 -4.53
C GLN A 192 12.06 -15.84 -3.70
N SER A 193 12.06 -15.70 -2.37
CA SER A 193 11.01 -16.27 -1.52
C SER A 193 9.76 -15.38 -1.39
N SER A 194 9.79 -14.16 -1.93
CA SER A 194 8.66 -13.23 -1.79
C SER A 194 7.65 -13.37 -2.93
N SER A 195 6.43 -13.73 -2.55
CA SER A 195 5.22 -13.58 -3.36
C SER A 195 4.90 -12.13 -3.76
N LEU A 196 5.43 -11.12 -3.04
CA LEU A 196 5.30 -9.70 -3.40
C LEU A 196 6.11 -9.33 -4.66
N LEU A 197 7.12 -10.13 -4.99
CA LEU A 197 8.14 -9.78 -5.98
C LEU A 197 8.01 -10.60 -7.26
N ARG A 198 6.78 -11.01 -7.62
CA ARG A 198 6.44 -11.74 -8.86
C ARG A 198 6.95 -11.09 -10.16
N ILE A 199 7.52 -9.90 -10.06
CA ILE A 199 7.94 -9.03 -11.15
C ILE A 199 9.48 -8.97 -11.22
N GLU A 200 10.27 -9.83 -10.57
CA GLU A 200 11.76 -9.78 -10.64
C GLU A 200 12.33 -9.64 -12.07
N ASN A 201 11.60 -10.11 -13.09
CA ASN A 201 11.98 -10.03 -14.50
C ASN A 201 11.18 -9.01 -15.33
N SER A 202 10.47 -8.08 -14.71
CA SER A 202 9.73 -7.05 -15.44
C SER A 202 10.39 -5.70 -15.31
N PRO A 203 10.36 -4.88 -16.37
CA PRO A 203 10.96 -3.56 -16.33
C PRO A 203 10.20 -2.61 -15.38
N TYR A 204 9.04 -3.04 -14.87
CA TYR A 204 8.25 -2.36 -13.84
C TYR A 204 8.66 -2.75 -12.41
N SER A 205 9.47 -3.80 -12.19
CA SER A 205 10.16 -4.04 -10.90
C SER A 205 11.31 -3.06 -10.74
N SER A 206 10.91 -1.83 -10.55
CA SER A 206 11.80 -0.76 -10.21
C SER A 206 12.50 -1.02 -8.87
N GLY A 207 13.71 -0.49 -8.70
CA GLY A 207 14.50 -0.58 -7.46
C GLY A 207 13.86 0.08 -6.21
N TRP A 208 12.54 0.28 -6.19
CA TRP A 208 11.78 0.91 -5.12
C TRP A 208 11.69 0.04 -3.86
N TYR A 209 11.90 -1.27 -3.99
CA TYR A 209 11.93 -2.25 -2.90
C TYR A 209 13.28 -2.35 -2.19
N GLY A 210 14.36 -1.78 -2.76
CA GLY A 210 15.74 -2.07 -2.36
C GLY A 210 16.05 -1.95 -0.85
N GLU A 211 15.40 -1.04 -0.13
CA GLU A 211 15.59 -0.92 1.33
C GLU A 211 14.92 -2.05 2.13
N VAL A 212 13.72 -2.50 1.73
CA VAL A 212 12.97 -3.58 2.40
C VAL A 212 13.54 -4.95 2.02
N LEU A 213 14.00 -5.13 0.77
CA LEU A 213 14.62 -6.39 0.33
C LEU A 213 15.88 -6.75 1.12
N ASN A 214 16.59 -5.73 1.59
CA ASN A 214 17.84 -5.89 2.33
C ASN A 214 17.63 -5.82 3.86
N SER A 215 16.39 -5.69 4.34
CA SER A 215 16.08 -5.69 5.77
C SER A 215 15.67 -7.09 6.25
N PRO A 216 16.06 -7.52 7.46
CA PRO A 216 15.57 -8.77 8.04
C PRO A 216 14.21 -8.61 8.75
N GLY A 217 13.63 -7.41 8.71
CA GLY A 217 12.48 -7.01 9.52
C GLY A 217 12.20 -5.52 9.39
N PHE A 218 11.39 -4.97 10.31
CA PHE A 218 11.13 -3.53 10.40
C PHE A 218 12.41 -2.77 10.77
N ILE A 219 12.76 -1.77 9.97
CA ILE A 219 13.91 -0.91 10.24
C ILE A 219 13.44 0.54 10.30
N ASN A 220 13.69 1.18 11.43
CA ASN A 220 13.58 2.63 11.55
C ASN A 220 14.90 3.29 11.15
N LYS A 221 14.95 3.81 9.92
CA LYS A 221 16.03 4.71 9.48
C LYS A 221 15.46 6.12 9.41
N LYS A 222 15.66 6.90 10.48
CA LYS A 222 15.47 8.35 10.41
C LYS A 222 16.53 8.92 9.47
N GLN A 223 16.09 9.62 8.43
CA GLN A 223 16.99 10.39 7.57
C GLN A 223 16.90 11.85 8.02
N GLU A 224 17.99 12.34 8.60
CA GLU A 224 18.22 13.77 8.77
C GLU A 224 18.64 14.35 7.42
N LEU A 225 17.65 14.58 6.56
CA LEU A 225 17.84 15.29 5.31
C LEU A 225 17.17 16.64 5.43
N GLU A 226 17.90 17.69 5.07
CA GLU A 226 17.32 19.01 4.87
C GLU A 226 16.23 18.93 3.81
N PHE A 227 15.11 19.60 4.07
CA PHE A 227 14.00 19.63 3.13
C PHE A 227 14.25 20.72 2.09
N PRO A 228 14.40 20.38 0.80
CA PRO A 228 14.68 21.39 -0.22
C PRO A 228 13.55 22.41 -0.29
N ASN A 229 13.91 23.70 -0.23
CA ASN A 229 12.93 24.79 -0.14
C ASN A 229 11.97 24.84 -1.34
N GLU A 230 12.43 24.41 -2.51
CA GLU A 230 11.64 24.32 -3.75
C GLU A 230 10.48 23.31 -3.65
N LEU A 231 10.51 22.40 -2.67
CA LEU A 231 9.45 21.42 -2.45
C LEU A 231 8.38 21.90 -1.44
N ASN A 232 8.58 23.05 -0.78
CA ASN A 232 7.62 23.60 0.18
C ASN A 232 6.22 23.82 -0.42
N PRO A 233 6.06 24.38 -1.64
CA PRO A 233 4.73 24.53 -2.23
C PRO A 233 4.00 23.19 -2.42
N LEU A 234 4.73 22.12 -2.77
CA LEU A 234 4.14 20.79 -2.90
C LEU A 234 3.73 20.22 -1.53
N LEU A 235 4.55 20.44 -0.50
CA LEU A 235 4.24 20.04 0.87
C LEU A 235 2.96 20.72 1.37
N GLU A 236 2.85 22.04 1.19
CA GLU A 236 1.67 22.83 1.56
C GLU A 236 0.40 22.32 0.87
N LEU A 237 0.47 21.94 -0.41
CA LEU A 237 -0.66 21.33 -1.12
C LEU A 237 -1.08 19.96 -0.55
N CYS A 238 -0.15 19.21 0.05
CA CYS A 238 -0.43 17.88 0.59
C CYS A 238 -0.95 17.90 2.03
N LEU A 239 -0.50 18.85 2.86
CA LEU A 239 -0.76 18.89 4.29
C LEU A 239 -2.25 18.87 4.67
N PRO A 240 -3.16 19.61 4.00
CA PRO A 240 -4.57 19.60 4.35
C PRO A 240 -5.21 18.20 4.25
N PHE A 241 -4.82 17.40 3.26
CA PHE A 241 -5.33 16.04 3.09
C PHE A 241 -4.75 15.08 4.13
N TYR A 242 -3.46 15.22 4.46
CA TYR A 242 -2.82 14.47 5.53
C TYR A 242 -3.50 14.73 6.88
N GLN A 243 -3.69 15.99 7.24
CA GLN A 243 -4.30 16.38 8.53
C GLN A 243 -5.73 15.83 8.67
N LYS A 244 -6.52 15.86 7.59
CA LYS A 244 -7.86 15.27 7.55
C LYS A 244 -7.89 13.75 7.72
N LEU A 245 -6.83 13.03 7.36
CA LEU A 245 -6.70 11.61 7.65
C LEU A 245 -6.13 11.37 9.05
N LYS A 246 -5.15 12.19 9.47
CA LYS A 246 -4.44 12.06 10.74
C LYS A 246 -5.38 12.17 11.94
N GLN A 247 -6.47 12.94 11.85
CA GLN A 247 -7.50 13.01 12.90
C GLN A 247 -8.18 11.67 13.21
N TYR A 248 -8.18 10.72 12.28
CA TYR A 248 -8.74 9.37 12.46
C TYR A 248 -7.69 8.34 12.86
N CYS A 249 -6.43 8.76 12.97
CA CYS A 249 -5.32 7.86 13.25
C CYS A 249 -5.40 7.34 14.69
N VAL A 250 -5.21 6.04 14.84
CA VAL A 250 -5.01 5.44 16.17
C VAL A 250 -3.70 5.96 16.74
N THR A 251 -3.69 6.22 18.05
CA THR A 251 -2.50 6.60 18.80
C THR A 251 -1.99 5.40 19.60
N PHE A 252 -0.70 5.14 19.47
CA PHE A 252 0.01 4.11 20.23
C PHE A 252 0.86 4.82 21.30
N ASN A 253 0.67 4.46 22.58
CA ASN A 253 1.34 5.07 23.73
C ASN A 253 2.50 4.21 24.22
#